data_AF-A0A9W8N5D2-F1
#
_entry.id   AF-A0A9W8N5D2-F1
#
_cell.length_a   1.000
_cell.length_b   1.000
_cell.length_c   1.000
_cell.angle_alpha   90.00
_cell.angle_beta   90.00
_cell.angle_gamma   90.00
#
_symmetry.space_group_name_H-M   'P 1'
#
loop_
_entity.id
_entity.type
_entity.pdbx_description
1 polymer ?
#
loop_
_entity_poly.entity_id
_entity_poly.type
_entity_poly.pdbx_seq_one_letter_code
_entity_poly.pdbx_strand_id
1 'polypeptide(L)'
;MLFTNAIAALALVVAGVSARAVPSPVEVMKRTHIAGSVITKCSKSGVLALAYDDGPYQYTSSLVDTLNNAGVKGTFFFTGTLYGCIYNQRAAVKKAYDTGRLTHTWAR
;
A
#
# COMPACT_ATOMS: atom_id res chain seq x y z
N MET A 1 -27.72 -41.31 -12.08
CA MET A 1 -28.02 -40.35 -10.99
C MET A 1 -26.89 -40.17 -9.96
N LEU A 2 -25.71 -40.80 -10.12
CA LEU A 2 -24.57 -40.67 -9.18
C LEU A 2 -23.56 -39.56 -9.51
N PHE A 3 -23.60 -38.98 -10.72
CA PHE A 3 -22.58 -38.02 -11.18
C PHE A 3 -22.88 -36.56 -10.85
N THR A 4 -24.13 -36.21 -10.55
CA THR A 4 -24.55 -34.82 -10.25
C THR A 4 -24.15 -34.38 -8.84
N ASN A 5 -24.08 -35.31 -7.89
CA ASN A 5 -23.79 -35.01 -6.48
C ASN A 5 -22.29 -34.80 -6.22
N ALA A 6 -21.41 -35.34 -7.07
CA ALA A 6 -19.96 -35.18 -6.95
C ALA A 6 -19.48 -33.77 -7.34
N ILE A 7 -20.15 -33.13 -8.30
CA ILE A 7 -19.79 -31.78 -8.78
C ILE A 7 -20.16 -30.70 -7.75
N ALA A 8 -21.29 -30.87 -7.06
CA ALA A 8 -21.72 -29.96 -5.99
C ALA A 8 -20.80 -30.01 -4.77
N ALA A 9 -20.25 -31.18 -4.42
CA ALA A 9 -19.31 -31.33 -3.32
C ALA A 9 -17.93 -30.69 -3.61
N LEU A 10 -17.47 -30.73 -4.87
CA LEU A 10 -16.20 -30.13 -5.26
C LEU A 10 -16.27 -28.59 -5.34
N ALA A 11 -17.43 -28.03 -5.71
CA ALA A 11 -17.65 -26.58 -5.74
C ALA A 11 -17.60 -25.92 -4.35
N LEU A 12 -17.98 -26.64 -3.29
CA LEU A 12 -17.90 -26.12 -1.91
C LEU A 12 -16.47 -26.04 -1.36
N VAL A 13 -15.54 -26.87 -1.84
CA VAL A 13 -14.14 -26.87 -1.38
C VAL A 13 -13.35 -25.70 -1.97
N VAL A 14 -13.70 -25.25 -3.18
CA VAL A 14 -13.02 -24.13 -3.85
C VAL A 14 -13.52 -22.76 -3.35
N ALA A 15 -14.71 -22.71 -2.74
CA ALA A 15 -15.28 -21.51 -2.12
C ALA A 15 -14.76 -21.25 -0.69
N GLY A 16 -13.77 -22.04 -0.21
CA GLY A 16 -13.04 -21.83 1.03
C GLY A 16 -12.25 -20.53 1.01
N VAL A 17 -12.99 -19.45 1.23
CA VAL A 17 -12.60 -18.08 1.45
C VAL A 17 -11.24 -18.03 2.13
N SER A 18 -10.25 -17.44 1.45
CA SER A 18 -8.96 -17.10 2.07
C SER A 18 -9.19 -16.03 3.14
N ALA A 19 -9.64 -16.46 4.32
CA ALA A 19 -9.77 -15.60 5.49
C ALA A 19 -8.35 -15.21 5.91
N ARG A 20 -7.93 -14.00 5.55
CA ARG A 20 -6.68 -13.42 6.07
C ARG A 20 -6.96 -12.95 7.48
N ALA A 21 -6.25 -13.50 8.46
CA ALA A 21 -6.32 -13.02 9.83
C ALA A 21 -5.99 -11.52 9.87
N VAL A 22 -6.92 -10.71 10.39
CA VAL A 22 -6.64 -9.30 10.68
C VAL A 22 -5.65 -9.28 11.84
N PRO A 23 -4.48 -8.62 11.71
CA PRO A 23 -3.49 -8.57 12.79
C PRO A 23 -4.12 -7.93 14.03
N SER A 24 -3.82 -8.50 15.21
CA SER A 24 -4.30 -7.95 16.47
C SER A 24 -3.72 -6.54 16.71
N PRO A 25 -4.36 -5.68 17.51
CA PRO A 25 -3.81 -4.37 17.86
C PRO A 25 -2.38 -4.46 18.42
N VAL A 26 -2.06 -5.51 19.17
CA VAL A 26 -0.71 -5.78 19.69
C VAL A 26 0.27 -6.13 18.56
N GLU A 27 -0.15 -6.93 17.58
CA GLU A 27 0.66 -7.27 16.39
C GLU A 27 0.95 -6.02 15.53
N VAL A 28 -0.04 -5.14 15.39
CA VAL A 28 0.12 -3.84 14.73
C VAL A 28 1.07 -2.94 15.53
N MET A 29 0.91 -2.87 16.85
CA MET A 29 1.79 -2.09 17.73
C MET A 29 3.23 -2.58 17.70
N LYS A 30 3.48 -3.90 17.62
CA LYS A 30 4.83 -4.47 17.48
C LYS A 30 5.51 -4.12 16.15
N ARG A 31 4.75 -3.77 15.10
CA ARG A 31 5.31 -3.24 13.84
C ARG A 31 5.68 -1.76 13.94
N THR A 32 5.22 -1.08 14.98
CA THR A 32 5.45 0.36 15.14
C THR A 32 6.85 0.57 15.70
N HIS A 33 7.68 1.21 14.89
CA HIS A 33 8.95 1.75 15.35
C HIS A 33 8.71 2.78 16.47
N ILE A 34 9.74 3.04 17.28
CA ILE A 34 9.68 4.05 18.32
C ILE A 34 9.39 5.40 17.66
N ALA A 35 8.25 6.02 18.00
CA ALA A 35 7.89 7.32 17.48
C ALA A 35 9.00 8.34 17.80
N GLY A 36 9.35 9.19 16.82
CA GLY A 36 10.44 10.16 16.96
C GLY A 36 11.85 9.59 16.73
N SER A 37 12.00 8.30 16.41
CA SER A 37 13.29 7.74 15.99
C SER A 37 13.49 7.80 14.46
N VAL A 38 14.74 8.00 14.02
CA VAL A 38 15.10 7.99 12.60
C VAL A 38 15.26 6.54 12.12
N ILE A 39 14.54 6.17 11.07
CA ILE A 39 14.59 4.84 10.46
C ILE A 39 15.30 4.96 9.12
N THR A 40 16.45 4.30 8.98
CA THR A 40 17.28 4.36 7.77
C THR A 40 17.41 3.03 7.04
N LYS A 41 16.90 1.94 7.62
CA LYS A 41 16.99 0.59 7.04
C LYS A 41 15.73 -0.23 7.27
N CYS A 42 15.49 -1.17 6.36
CA CYS A 42 14.45 -2.18 6.53
C CYS A 42 14.79 -3.11 7.71
N SER A 43 13.77 -3.54 8.46
CA SER A 43 13.94 -4.54 9.54
C SER A 43 14.10 -5.96 9.01
N LYS A 44 13.56 -6.24 7.81
CA LYS A 44 13.76 -7.49 7.09
C LYS A 44 15.00 -7.41 6.22
N SER A 45 15.79 -8.47 6.18
CA SER A 45 16.93 -8.57 5.26
C SER A 45 16.46 -8.85 3.83
N GLY A 46 17.25 -8.42 2.84
CA GLY A 46 17.01 -8.70 1.42
C GLY A 46 15.81 -7.98 0.80
N VAL A 47 15.28 -6.94 1.45
CA VAL A 47 14.18 -6.12 0.89
C VAL A 47 14.64 -4.68 0.64
N LEU A 48 14.01 -4.05 -0.34
CA LEU A 48 14.16 -2.64 -0.66
C LEU A 48 12.80 -1.96 -0.54
N ALA A 49 12.77 -0.78 0.10
CA ALA A 49 11.58 0.05 0.18
C ALA A 49 11.77 1.28 -0.72
N LEU A 50 11.06 1.31 -1.85
CA LEU A 50 11.01 2.49 -2.71
C LEU A 50 10.20 3.58 -2.00
N ALA A 51 10.81 4.76 -1.85
CA ALA A 51 10.21 5.92 -1.20
C ALA A 51 10.35 7.14 -2.13
N TYR A 52 9.27 7.91 -2.28
CA TYR A 52 9.20 9.10 -3.11
C TYR A 52 8.72 10.28 -2.28
N ASP A 53 9.51 11.35 -2.27
CA ASP A 53 9.25 12.55 -1.48
C ASP A 53 8.57 13.65 -2.31
N ASP A 54 8.09 14.68 -1.62
CA ASP A 54 7.73 16.01 -2.14
C ASP A 54 6.50 16.10 -3.07
N GLY A 55 6.00 14.99 -3.60
CA GLY A 55 4.75 14.96 -4.37
C GLY A 55 3.50 15.34 -3.55
N PRO A 56 2.29 15.21 -4.11
CA PRO A 56 2.00 14.76 -5.47
C PRO A 56 2.26 15.85 -6.50
N TYR A 57 2.61 15.44 -7.72
CA TYR A 57 2.76 16.34 -8.85
C TYR A 57 2.37 15.67 -10.17
N GLN A 58 2.64 16.31 -11.30
CA GLN A 58 2.22 15.86 -12.64
C GLN A 58 2.67 14.42 -12.98
N TYR A 59 3.75 13.92 -12.37
CA TYR A 59 4.28 12.57 -12.62
C TYR A 59 3.79 11.50 -11.64
N THR A 60 3.08 11.87 -10.56
CA THR A 60 2.71 10.89 -9.52
C THR A 60 1.80 9.79 -10.06
N SER A 61 0.85 10.13 -10.93
CA SER A 61 -0.08 9.13 -11.49
C SER A 61 0.63 8.10 -12.37
N SER A 62 1.53 8.55 -13.27
CA SER A 62 2.27 7.67 -14.18
C SER A 62 3.35 6.85 -13.45
N LEU A 63 3.95 7.40 -12.40
CA LEU A 63 4.84 6.67 -11.51
C LEU A 63 4.10 5.52 -10.81
N VAL A 64 2.90 5.77 -10.28
CA VAL A 64 2.09 4.71 -9.66
C VAL A 64 1.70 3.62 -10.68
N ASP A 65 1.36 3.97 -11.92
CA ASP A 65 1.11 2.98 -12.97
C ASP A 65 2.34 2.12 -13.24
N THR A 66 3.50 2.75 -13.38
CA THR A 66 4.76 2.04 -13.61
C THR A 66 5.03 1.01 -12.53
N LEU A 67 4.86 1.40 -11.26
CA LEU A 67 5.06 0.50 -10.12
C LEU A 67 4.04 -0.65 -10.12
N ASN A 68 2.76 -0.34 -10.32
CA ASN A 68 1.70 -1.33 -10.34
C ASN A 68 1.88 -2.33 -11.49
N ASN A 69 2.23 -1.86 -12.69
CA ASN A 69 2.48 -2.69 -13.86
C ASN A 69 3.70 -3.61 -13.67
N ALA A 70 4.70 -3.17 -12.90
CA ALA A 70 5.84 -3.99 -12.51
C ALA A 70 5.56 -4.90 -11.30
N GLY A 71 4.34 -4.86 -10.72
CA GLY A 71 3.98 -5.64 -9.55
C GLY A 71 4.71 -5.23 -8.26
N VAL A 72 5.30 -4.02 -8.22
CA VAL A 72 6.05 -3.49 -7.08
C VAL A 72 5.25 -2.41 -6.35
N LYS A 73 5.56 -2.19 -5.08
CA LYS A 73 4.93 -1.14 -4.25
C LYS A 73 5.90 0.02 -4.02
N GLY A 74 5.35 1.23 -3.97
CA GLY A 74 6.07 2.43 -3.54
C GLY A 74 5.42 3.07 -2.31
N THR A 75 6.24 3.75 -1.51
CA THR A 75 5.80 4.61 -0.40
C THR A 75 5.89 6.06 -0.84
N PHE A 76 4.84 6.84 -0.62
CA PHE A 76 4.79 8.24 -1.02
C PHE A 76 4.68 9.17 0.19
N PHE A 77 5.66 10.06 0.34
CA PHE A 77 5.69 11.10 1.37
C PHE A 77 5.22 12.41 0.74
N PHE A 78 3.94 12.74 0.91
CA PHE A 78 3.34 13.89 0.24
C PHE A 78 3.42 15.17 1.07
N THR A 79 3.71 16.28 0.38
CA THR A 79 3.56 17.64 0.91
C THR A 79 2.14 18.16 0.66
N GLY A 80 1.74 19.19 1.41
CA GLY A 80 0.44 19.84 1.26
C GLY A 80 0.38 20.83 0.09
N THR A 81 1.44 21.62 -0.12
CA THR A 81 1.39 22.78 -1.04
C THR A 81 2.63 22.99 -1.91
N LEU A 82 3.68 22.17 -1.82
CA LEU A 82 4.97 22.44 -2.48
C LEU A 82 4.86 22.61 -4.00
N TYR A 83 4.12 21.71 -4.66
CA TYR A 83 3.89 21.76 -6.12
C TYR A 83 2.43 22.11 -6.47
N GLY A 84 1.83 22.97 -5.65
CA GLY A 84 0.40 23.26 -5.66
C GLY A 84 -0.34 22.48 -4.58
N CYS A 85 -1.61 22.83 -4.37
CA CYS A 85 -2.41 22.23 -3.30
C CYS A 85 -2.69 20.75 -3.56
N ILE A 86 -2.40 19.90 -2.57
CA ILE A 86 -2.62 18.44 -2.61
C ILE A 86 -4.05 18.05 -3.02
N TYR A 87 -5.05 18.88 -2.67
CA TYR A 87 -6.45 18.65 -3.04
C TYR A 87 -6.69 18.69 -4.56
N ASN A 88 -5.89 19.48 -5.29
CA ASN A 88 -5.94 19.54 -6.75
C ASN A 88 -5.39 18.25 -7.38
N GLN A 89 -4.61 17.46 -6.63
CA GLN A 89 -4.00 16.20 -7.05
C GLN A 89 -4.71 14.98 -6.45
N ARG A 90 -5.95 15.13 -5.95
CA ARG A 90 -6.71 14.06 -5.26
C ARG A 90 -6.74 12.73 -6.01
N ALA A 91 -6.79 12.75 -7.35
CA ALA A 91 -6.83 11.53 -8.17
C ALA A 91 -5.51 10.76 -8.08
N ALA A 92 -4.37 11.45 -8.21
CA ALA A 92 -3.04 10.85 -8.06
C ALA A 92 -2.82 10.36 -6.62
N VAL A 93 -3.24 11.13 -5.62
CA VAL A 93 -3.16 10.73 -4.19
C VAL A 93 -4.01 9.49 -3.92
N LYS A 94 -5.24 9.44 -4.45
CA LYS A 94 -6.11 8.27 -4.32
C LYS A 94 -5.48 7.05 -4.99
N LYS A 95 -4.84 7.23 -6.14
CA LYS A 95 -4.18 6.14 -6.87
C LYS A 95 -3.00 5.56 -6.08
N ALA A 96 -2.22 6.41 -5.43
CA ALA A 96 -1.13 6.01 -4.53
C ALA A 96 -1.62 5.45 -3.17
N TYR A 97 -2.94 5.45 -2.91
CA TYR A 97 -3.45 5.06 -1.60
C TYR A 97 -3.19 3.58 -1.28
N ASP A 98 -3.38 2.71 -2.27
CA ASP A 98 -3.28 1.27 -2.10
C ASP A 98 -1.82 0.80 -1.99
N THR A 99 -0.86 1.65 -2.40
CA THR A 99 0.58 1.40 -2.29
C THR A 99 1.16 1.88 -0.96
N GLY A 100 0.55 2.92 -0.35
CA GLY A 100 0.92 3.49 0.95
C GLY A 100 1.24 4.99 0.87
N ARG A 101 0.60 5.81 1.75
CA ARG A 101 0.82 7.26 1.85
C ARG A 101 1.25 7.70 3.25
N LEU A 102 2.21 8.61 3.32
CA LEU A 102 2.73 9.24 4.53
C LEU A 102 2.83 10.77 4.33
N THR A 103 3.05 11.49 5.43
CA THR A 103 3.15 12.96 5.45
C THR A 103 4.60 13.40 5.26
N HIS A 104 4.80 14.46 4.47
CA HIS A 104 6.05 15.19 4.34
C HIS A 104 5.88 16.68 4.65
N THR A 105 5.10 16.97 5.70
CA THR A 105 4.69 18.32 6.13
C THR A 105 3.71 19.02 5.16
N TRP A 106 3.29 20.25 5.50
CA TRP A 106 2.30 21.00 4.71
C TRP A 106 2.96 21.86 3.64
N ALA A 107 3.76 22.82 4.07
CA ALA A 107 4.61 23.65 3.24
C ALA A 107 6.03 23.44 3.76
N ARG A 108 6.96 23.15 2.86
CA ARG A 108 8.38 23.11 3.15
C ARG A 108 9.00 24.46 2.79
#